data_AF-A0A0J7K8J3-F1
#
_entry.id   AF-A0A0J7K8J3-F1
#
_cell.length_a   1.000
_cell.length_b   1.000
_cell.length_c   1.000
_cell.angle_alpha   90.00
_cell.angle_beta   90.00
_cell.angle_gamma   90.00
#
_symmetry.space_group_name_H-M   'P 1'
#
loop_
_entity.id
_entity.type
_entity.pdbx_description
1 polymer ?
#
loop_
_entity_poly.entity_id
_entity_poly.type
_entity_poly.pdbx_seq_one_letter_code
_entity_poly.pdbx_strand_id
1 'polypeptide(L)'
;MQTTLSRLVKFGLHIYGIWPYAPSTVLFRLYWIMMLSMAQVFQYRYVIVNIHMDDFSQFMDGMVAVVFYSAGVLAANIDNPERVEPYKRELILKMELPFNISTNSIYVAVQSVQFYHLFFVACGITTINSLLVTLILHVSGQIDILRERLMKAFSKNATDSTEEISMQSLITKHQQIIVFSESIENLYTYIAFMMLLSDTLIICCLGYVIVTSLDTPNAAAILVKSVLFYITMNLEAFIYCLSGEYLSAKVSIERAR
;
A
#
# COMPACT_ATOMS: atom_id res chain seq x y z
N MET A 1 19.62 6.55 -27.45
CA MET A 1 18.91 5.80 -26.40
C MET A 1 18.50 6.76 -25.28
N GLN A 2 17.41 7.50 -25.45
CA GLN A 2 16.84 8.32 -24.37
C GLN A 2 15.67 7.53 -23.81
N THR A 3 15.88 6.89 -22.66
CA THR A 3 14.82 6.23 -21.92
C THR A 3 13.83 7.30 -21.46
N THR A 4 12.57 7.19 -21.88
CA THR A 4 11.43 8.06 -21.50
C THR A 4 11.06 7.98 -20.01
N LEU A 5 11.91 7.34 -19.20
CA LEU A 5 11.69 7.07 -17.79
C LEU A 5 12.61 7.99 -16.97
N SER A 6 12.03 8.85 -16.13
CA SER A 6 12.77 9.70 -15.20
C SER A 6 13.78 8.85 -14.42
N ARG A 7 14.99 9.38 -14.19
CA ARG A 7 16.04 8.68 -13.40
C ARG A 7 15.53 8.26 -12.03
N LEU A 8 14.62 9.04 -11.43
CA LEU A 8 13.95 8.73 -10.17
C LEU A 8 13.05 7.50 -10.27
N VAL A 9 12.25 7.40 -11.32
CA VAL A 9 11.39 6.24 -11.58
C VAL A 9 12.27 5.00 -11.82
N LYS A 10 13.36 5.14 -12.60
CA LYS A 10 14.33 4.07 -12.83
C LYS A 10 15.00 3.58 -11.54
N PHE A 11 15.37 4.51 -10.65
CA PHE A 11 15.97 4.20 -9.36
C PHE A 11 14.97 3.53 -8.41
N GLY A 12 13.73 4.02 -8.37
CA GLY A 12 12.62 3.38 -7.65
C GLY A 12 12.37 1.95 -8.14
N LEU A 13 12.29 1.73 -9.45
CA LEU A 13 12.16 0.38 -10.01
C LEU A 13 13.32 -0.56 -9.63
N HIS A 14 14.52 -0.04 -9.40
CA HIS A 14 15.66 -0.85 -8.96
C HIS A 14 15.55 -1.22 -7.47
N ILE A 15 15.18 -0.27 -6.62
CA ILE A 15 14.96 -0.47 -5.17
C ILE A 15 13.78 -1.42 -4.89
N TYR A 16 12.76 -1.42 -5.75
CA TYR A 16 11.60 -2.28 -5.58
C TYR A 16 11.69 -3.60 -6.36
N GLY A 17 12.83 -3.90 -7.02
CA GLY A 17 12.99 -5.16 -7.77
C GLY A 17 11.99 -5.29 -8.92
N ILE A 18 11.77 -4.22 -9.68
CA ILE A 18 10.83 -4.14 -10.82
C ILE A 18 11.57 -4.08 -12.16
N TRP A 19 12.87 -3.72 -12.15
CA TRP A 19 13.65 -3.64 -13.38
C TRP A 19 13.79 -5.01 -14.06
N PRO A 20 13.46 -5.14 -15.36
CA PRO A 20 13.53 -6.42 -16.04
C PRO A 20 15.01 -6.81 -16.27
N TYR A 21 15.30 -8.11 -16.20
CA TYR A 21 16.59 -8.77 -16.49
C TYR A 21 17.69 -8.77 -15.40
N ALA A 22 17.39 -8.53 -14.13
CA ALA A 22 18.37 -8.69 -13.05
C ALA A 22 18.02 -9.88 -12.11
N PRO A 23 18.97 -10.78 -11.77
CA PRO A 23 18.74 -11.83 -10.78
C PRO A 23 18.46 -11.27 -9.36
N SER A 24 18.78 -10.00 -9.10
CA SER A 24 18.44 -9.28 -7.86
C SER A 24 16.96 -8.94 -7.72
N THR A 25 16.18 -9.00 -8.80
CA THR A 25 14.74 -8.67 -8.84
C THR A 25 13.92 -9.65 -8.00
N VAL A 26 14.25 -10.94 -8.02
CA VAL A 26 13.58 -11.97 -7.21
C VAL A 26 13.88 -11.79 -5.73
N LEU A 27 15.13 -11.47 -5.38
CA LEU A 27 15.54 -11.22 -4.00
C LEU A 27 14.86 -10.00 -3.40
N PHE A 28 14.75 -8.90 -4.15
CA PHE A 28 14.02 -7.71 -3.69
C PHE A 28 12.52 -7.97 -3.55
N ARG A 29 11.91 -8.71 -4.48
CA ARG A 29 10.52 -9.14 -4.35
C ARG A 29 10.32 -9.98 -3.10
N LEU A 30 11.15 -11.01 -2.88
CA LEU A 30 11.10 -11.86 -1.68
C LEU A 30 11.33 -11.05 -0.39
N TYR A 31 12.22 -10.07 -0.42
CA TYR A 31 12.45 -9.16 0.71
C TYR A 31 11.21 -8.31 1.02
N TRP A 32 10.60 -7.69 0.01
CA TRP A 32 9.38 -6.91 0.20
C TRP A 32 8.18 -7.78 0.61
N ILE A 33 8.09 -9.00 0.09
CA ILE A 33 7.11 -10.01 0.52
C ILE A 33 7.32 -10.34 1.99
N MET A 34 8.56 -10.61 2.39
CA MET A 34 8.90 -10.93 3.76
C MET A 34 8.63 -9.76 4.69
N MET A 35 8.93 -8.52 4.27
CA MET A 35 8.66 -7.32 5.06
C MET A 35 7.16 -7.01 5.19
N LEU A 36 6.40 -7.10 4.09
CA LEU A 36 4.94 -6.88 4.10
C LEU A 36 4.22 -7.99 4.87
N SER A 37 4.61 -9.25 4.66
CA SER A 37 4.07 -10.39 5.41
C SER A 37 4.45 -10.33 6.89
N MET A 38 5.68 -9.92 7.23
CA MET A 38 6.07 -9.75 8.63
C MET A 38 5.29 -8.60 9.28
N ALA A 39 5.07 -7.49 8.58
CA ALA A 39 4.19 -6.41 9.04
C ALA A 39 2.73 -6.87 9.22
N GLN A 40 2.20 -7.67 8.28
CA GLN A 40 0.88 -8.29 8.38
C GLN A 40 0.79 -9.30 9.53
N VAL A 41 1.84 -10.07 9.80
CA VAL A 41 1.91 -11.00 10.94
C VAL A 41 1.94 -10.22 12.26
N PHE A 42 2.64 -9.09 12.34
CA PHE A 42 2.59 -8.22 13.52
C PHE A 42 1.22 -7.59 13.70
N GLN A 43 0.58 -7.11 12.64
CA GLN A 43 -0.79 -6.62 12.66
C GLN A 43 -1.76 -7.71 13.12
N TYR A 44 -1.67 -8.92 12.56
CA TYR A 44 -2.54 -10.06 12.87
C TYR A 44 -2.33 -10.58 14.30
N ARG A 45 -1.07 -10.71 14.73
CA ARG A 45 -0.73 -11.06 16.11
C ARG A 45 -1.25 -10.01 17.08
N TYR A 46 -1.20 -8.73 16.71
CA TYR A 46 -1.78 -7.65 17.49
C TYR A 46 -3.32 -7.74 17.53
N VAL A 47 -4.01 -7.95 16.39
CA VAL A 47 -5.47 -8.19 16.36
C VAL A 47 -5.84 -9.33 17.30
N ILE A 48 -5.13 -10.46 17.24
CA ILE A 48 -5.44 -11.65 18.06
C ILE A 48 -5.22 -11.38 19.54
N VAL A 49 -4.10 -10.76 19.91
CA VAL A 49 -3.78 -10.46 21.32
C VAL A 49 -4.71 -9.39 21.89
N ASN A 50 -5.23 -8.50 21.05
CA ASN A 50 -6.06 -7.36 21.45
C ASN A 50 -7.51 -7.47 20.96
N ILE A 51 -7.99 -8.67 20.62
CA ILE A 51 -9.36 -8.91 20.09
C ILE A 51 -10.47 -8.44 21.04
N HIS A 52 -10.11 -8.19 22.31
CA HIS A 52 -10.95 -7.68 23.39
C HIS A 52 -10.85 -6.16 23.61
N MET A 53 -10.09 -5.42 22.80
CA MET A 53 -9.80 -3.99 23.00
C MET A 53 -10.40 -3.12 21.89
N ASP A 54 -11.13 -2.07 22.31
CA ASP A 54 -12.00 -1.20 21.51
C ASP A 54 -11.35 -0.31 20.41
N ASP A 55 -10.07 -0.51 20.06
CA ASP A 55 -9.31 0.42 19.21
C ASP A 55 -8.77 -0.17 17.92
N PHE A 56 -9.65 -0.19 16.91
CA PHE A 56 -9.34 -0.51 15.51
C PHE A 56 -8.62 0.63 14.76
N SER A 57 -8.49 1.81 15.37
CA SER A 57 -7.92 3.00 14.72
C SER A 57 -6.43 2.83 14.32
N GLN A 58 -5.73 1.87 14.90
CA GLN A 58 -4.33 1.53 14.54
C GLN A 58 -4.19 0.86 13.18
N PHE A 59 -5.28 0.27 12.67
CA PHE A 59 -5.29 -0.43 11.40
C PHE A 59 -5.69 0.47 10.24
N MET A 60 -6.16 1.70 10.50
CA MET A 60 -6.38 2.68 9.44
C MET A 60 -5.03 3.01 8.80
N ASP A 61 -4.89 2.65 7.53
CA ASP A 61 -3.67 2.91 6.78
C ASP A 61 -3.51 4.41 6.50
N GLY A 62 -2.28 4.89 6.59
CA GLY A 62 -1.92 6.28 6.30
C GLY A 62 -1.34 7.07 7.48
N MET A 63 -0.40 7.96 7.14
CA MET A 63 0.33 8.80 8.11
C MET A 63 -0.60 9.63 9.01
N VAL A 64 -1.73 10.07 8.46
CA VAL A 64 -2.72 10.88 9.17
C VAL A 64 -3.38 10.08 10.31
N ALA A 65 -3.77 8.83 10.04
CA ALA A 65 -4.34 7.95 11.04
C ALA A 65 -3.36 7.67 12.18
N VAL A 66 -2.08 7.40 11.87
CA VAL A 66 -1.02 7.18 12.86
C VAL A 66 -0.87 8.38 13.80
N VAL A 67 -0.87 9.60 13.26
CA VAL A 67 -0.75 10.83 14.05
C VAL A 67 -1.98 11.05 14.92
N PHE A 68 -3.19 10.97 14.35
CA PHE A 68 -4.43 11.16 15.11
C PHE A 68 -4.61 10.10 16.20
N TYR A 69 -4.31 8.84 15.90
CA TYR A 69 -4.37 7.76 16.89
C TYR A 69 -3.36 7.99 18.02
N SER A 70 -2.10 8.29 17.68
CA SER A 70 -1.06 8.55 18.68
C SER A 70 -1.38 9.76 19.55
N ALA A 71 -1.94 10.81 18.96
CA ALA A 71 -2.43 11.98 19.68
C ALA A 71 -3.61 11.64 20.60
N GLY A 72 -4.55 10.81 20.14
CA GLY A 72 -5.69 10.32 20.93
C GLY A 72 -5.24 9.53 22.16
N VAL A 73 -4.29 8.61 22.01
CA VAL A 73 -3.71 7.86 23.13
C VAL A 73 -2.99 8.78 24.12
N LEU A 74 -2.24 9.77 23.62
CA LEU A 74 -1.57 10.73 24.50
C LEU A 74 -2.58 11.60 25.26
N ALA A 75 -3.63 12.08 24.59
CA ALA A 75 -4.69 12.86 25.21
C ALA A 75 -5.45 12.06 26.29
N ALA A 76 -5.82 10.81 25.98
CA ALA A 76 -6.50 9.92 26.93
C ALA A 76 -5.67 9.62 28.19
N ASN A 77 -4.34 9.60 28.05
CA ASN A 77 -3.42 9.46 29.19
C ASN A 77 -3.29 10.72 30.04
N ILE A 78 -3.46 11.91 29.46
CA ILE A 78 -3.41 13.20 30.18
C ILE A 78 -4.72 13.44 30.93
N ASP A 79 -5.84 13.08 30.33
CA ASP A 79 -7.18 13.34 30.88
C ASP A 79 -7.55 12.41 32.05
N ASN A 80 -6.93 11.22 32.13
CA ASN A 80 -7.29 10.22 33.14
C ASN A 80 -6.44 10.33 34.43
N PRO A 81 -7.03 10.71 35.58
CA PRO A 81 -6.32 10.89 36.85
C PRO A 81 -5.86 9.58 37.50
N GLU A 82 -6.27 8.40 37.03
CA GLU A 82 -5.75 7.11 37.51
C GLU A 82 -4.43 6.71 36.83
N ARG A 83 -4.06 7.37 35.73
CA ARG A 83 -2.88 7.05 34.88
C ARG A 83 -1.68 7.96 35.16
N VAL A 84 -1.58 8.51 36.36
CA VAL A 84 -0.47 9.39 36.78
C VAL A 84 0.87 8.66 36.68
N GLU A 85 0.89 7.40 37.11
CA GLU A 85 2.10 6.58 37.16
C GLU A 85 2.45 5.99 35.78
N PRO A 86 3.74 5.98 35.38
CA PRO A 86 4.16 5.65 34.02
C PRO A 86 3.84 4.21 33.59
N TYR A 87 3.73 3.28 34.54
CA TYR A 87 3.40 1.87 34.25
C TYR A 87 1.89 1.61 34.07
N LYS A 88 1.02 2.57 34.42
CA LYS A 88 -0.44 2.49 34.23
C LYS A 88 -0.93 3.21 32.98
N ARG A 89 -0.04 3.91 32.26
CA ARG A 89 -0.37 4.63 31.04
C ARG A 89 -0.53 3.68 29.86
N GLU A 90 -1.47 4.00 28.99
CA GLU A 90 -1.65 3.26 27.74
C GLU A 90 -0.53 3.59 26.75
N LEU A 91 0.06 2.53 26.19
CA LEU A 91 1.05 2.64 25.13
C LEU A 91 0.35 2.83 23.77
N ILE A 92 1.02 3.50 22.83
CA ILE A 92 0.53 3.61 21.43
C ILE A 92 0.23 2.21 20.90
N LEU A 93 1.17 1.27 21.04
CA LEU A 93 0.99 -0.14 20.72
C LEU A 93 0.88 -0.92 22.03
N LYS A 94 -0.30 -1.50 22.31
CA LYS A 94 -0.52 -2.35 23.47
C LYS A 94 0.32 -3.64 23.32
N MET A 95 1.43 -3.73 24.03
CA MET A 95 2.26 -4.93 24.08
C MET A 95 2.84 -5.16 25.46
N GLU A 96 3.11 -6.42 25.79
CA GLU A 96 3.88 -6.79 26.98
C GLU A 96 5.37 -6.64 26.69
N LEU A 97 6.01 -5.71 27.39
CA LEU A 97 7.45 -5.49 27.30
C LEU A 97 8.19 -6.41 28.28
N PRO A 98 9.33 -6.98 27.92
CA PRO A 98 10.12 -7.83 28.82
C PRO A 98 10.80 -7.04 29.95
N PHE A 99 10.63 -5.71 29.99
CA PHE A 99 11.16 -4.82 31.01
C PHE A 99 10.05 -3.89 31.55
N ASN A 100 10.17 -3.51 32.82
CA ASN A 100 9.16 -2.69 33.48
C ASN A 100 9.33 -1.19 33.15
N ILE A 101 8.22 -0.49 32.89
CA ILE A 101 8.19 0.95 32.62
C ILE A 101 8.18 1.70 33.96
N SER A 102 9.30 1.67 34.67
CA SER A 102 9.40 2.22 36.03
C SER A 102 9.52 3.74 36.08
N THR A 103 10.01 4.37 35.01
CA THR A 103 10.34 5.81 34.98
C THR A 103 9.68 6.52 33.80
N ASN A 104 9.28 7.78 33.98
CA ASN A 104 8.73 8.62 32.90
C ASN A 104 9.66 8.72 31.67
N SER A 105 10.98 8.73 31.86
CA SER A 105 11.94 8.77 30.75
C SER A 105 11.89 7.50 29.88
N ILE A 106 11.74 6.32 30.50
CA ILE A 106 11.60 5.04 29.80
C ILE A 106 10.27 5.02 29.05
N TYR A 107 9.17 5.47 29.69
CA TYR A 107 7.86 5.58 29.06
C TYR A 107 7.92 6.46 27.79
N VAL A 108 8.47 7.67 27.89
CA VAL A 108 8.60 8.58 26.75
C VAL A 108 9.45 7.95 25.64
N ALA A 109 10.59 7.34 25.99
CA ALA A 109 11.45 6.68 25.01
C ALA A 109 10.71 5.54 24.27
N VAL A 110 10.01 4.67 24.99
CA VAL A 110 9.20 3.58 24.41
C VAL A 110 8.11 4.16 23.50
N GLN A 111 7.39 5.17 23.96
CA GLN A 111 6.32 5.82 23.19
C GLN A 111 6.85 6.46 21.90
N SER A 112 8.01 7.13 21.97
CA SER A 112 8.68 7.71 20.80
C SER A 112 9.10 6.62 19.81
N VAL A 113 9.71 5.53 20.28
CA VAL A 113 10.10 4.41 19.41
C VAL A 113 8.89 3.79 18.73
N GLN A 114 7.80 3.56 19.47
CA GLN A 114 6.54 3.03 18.90
C GLN A 114 5.96 3.97 17.85
N PHE A 115 5.93 5.28 18.12
CA PHE A 115 5.46 6.29 17.16
C PHE A 115 6.28 6.28 15.87
N TYR A 116 7.61 6.37 15.98
CA TYR A 116 8.48 6.39 14.81
C TYR A 116 8.38 5.08 14.02
N HIS A 117 8.35 3.93 14.70
CA HIS A 117 8.15 2.65 14.04
C HIS A 117 6.84 2.63 13.23
N LEU A 118 5.72 2.99 13.85
CA LEU A 118 4.41 3.01 13.19
C LEU A 118 4.36 4.02 12.03
N PHE A 119 4.99 5.18 12.20
CA PHE A 119 5.11 6.21 11.16
C PHE A 119 5.92 5.74 9.96
N PHE A 120 7.07 5.09 10.19
CA PHE A 120 7.91 4.55 9.10
C PHE A 120 7.21 3.41 8.36
N VAL A 121 6.49 2.53 9.07
CA VAL A 121 5.68 1.47 8.46
C VAL A 121 4.60 2.09 7.56
N ALA A 122 3.81 3.04 8.07
CA ALA A 122 2.76 3.71 7.30
C ALA A 122 3.32 4.46 6.07
N CYS A 123 4.48 5.11 6.22
CA CYS A 123 5.18 5.76 5.11
C CYS A 123 5.61 4.76 4.04
N GLY A 124 6.14 3.60 4.44
CA GLY A 124 6.51 2.52 3.52
C GLY A 124 5.33 2.01 2.70
N ILE A 125 4.20 1.72 3.37
CA ILE A 125 2.97 1.25 2.71
C ILE A 125 2.43 2.33 1.76
N THR A 126 2.26 3.56 2.24
CA THR A 126 1.77 4.68 1.42
C THR A 126 2.65 4.92 0.19
N THR A 127 3.98 4.81 0.34
CA THR A 127 4.94 4.98 -0.76
C THR A 127 4.79 3.88 -1.81
N ILE A 128 4.63 2.62 -1.39
CA ILE A 128 4.38 1.49 -2.30
C ILE A 128 3.07 1.71 -3.06
N ASN A 129 1.99 2.01 -2.34
CA ASN A 129 0.67 2.23 -2.94
C ASN A 129 0.71 3.37 -3.97
N SER A 130 1.36 4.48 -3.61
CA SER A 130 1.52 5.64 -4.51
C SER A 130 2.39 5.32 -5.73
N LEU A 131 3.48 4.57 -5.54
CA LEU A 131 4.36 4.14 -6.62
C LEU A 131 3.63 3.21 -7.58
N LEU A 132 2.82 2.29 -7.08
CA LEU A 132 2.02 1.38 -7.90
C LEU A 132 1.00 2.14 -8.75
N VAL A 133 0.21 3.03 -8.14
CA VAL A 133 -0.75 3.87 -8.86
C VAL A 133 -0.06 4.74 -9.91
N THR A 134 1.08 5.34 -9.56
CA THR A 134 1.88 6.14 -10.50
C THR A 134 2.38 5.31 -11.67
N LEU A 135 2.82 4.07 -11.45
CA LEU A 135 3.25 3.17 -12.51
C LEU A 135 2.10 2.81 -13.44
N ILE A 136 0.92 2.50 -12.91
CA ILE A 136 -0.28 2.19 -13.70
C ILE A 136 -0.67 3.38 -14.56
N LEU A 137 -0.73 4.58 -13.99
CA LEU A 137 -1.02 5.81 -14.72
C LEU A 137 0.05 6.11 -15.77
N HIS A 138 1.32 5.91 -15.45
CA HIS A 138 2.43 6.12 -16.38
C HIS A 138 2.36 5.17 -17.57
N VAL A 139 2.21 3.86 -17.35
CA VAL A 139 2.05 2.86 -18.43
C VAL A 139 0.83 3.18 -19.27
N SER A 140 -0.29 3.48 -18.61
CA SER A 140 -1.53 3.87 -19.28
C SER A 140 -1.34 5.10 -20.17
N GLY A 141 -0.61 6.11 -19.71
CA GLY A 141 -0.29 7.30 -20.50
C GLY A 141 0.68 7.02 -21.65
N GLN A 142 1.68 6.14 -21.46
CA GLN A 142 2.59 5.74 -22.54
C GLN A 142 1.84 5.03 -23.67
N ILE A 143 0.86 4.19 -23.33
CA ILE A 143 -0.04 3.52 -24.30
C ILE A 143 -0.85 4.57 -25.09
N ASP A 144 -1.43 5.57 -24.42
CA ASP A 144 -2.22 6.61 -25.11
C ASP A 144 -1.38 7.47 -26.06
N ILE A 145 -0.18 7.87 -25.64
CA ILE A 145 0.76 8.63 -26.46
C ILE A 145 1.18 7.82 -27.69
N LEU A 146 1.44 6.52 -27.51
CA LEU A 146 1.80 5.64 -28.61
C LEU A 146 0.65 5.53 -29.61
N ARG A 147 -0.59 5.32 -29.13
CA ARG A 147 -1.79 5.27 -29.95
C ARG A 147 -1.99 6.55 -30.77
N GLU A 148 -1.81 7.72 -30.16
CA GLU A 148 -1.94 9.00 -30.86
C GLU A 148 -0.88 9.16 -31.95
N ARG A 149 0.39 8.82 -31.65
CA ARG A 149 1.48 8.86 -32.64
C ARG A 149 1.25 7.90 -33.81
N LEU A 150 0.72 6.71 -33.51
CA LEU A 150 0.36 5.72 -34.52
C LEU A 150 -0.76 6.25 -35.43
N MET A 151 -1.84 6.79 -34.85
CA MET A 151 -2.95 7.39 -35.61
C MET A 151 -2.48 8.56 -36.47
N LYS A 152 -1.61 9.42 -35.95
CA LYS A 152 -0.99 10.52 -36.73
C LYS A 152 -0.13 9.99 -37.87
N ALA A 153 0.66 8.95 -37.67
CA ALA A 153 1.48 8.36 -38.73
C ALA A 153 0.62 7.79 -39.87
N PHE A 154 -0.47 7.08 -39.56
CA PHE A 154 -1.39 6.57 -40.57
C PHE A 154 -2.21 7.67 -41.27
N SER A 155 -2.54 8.75 -40.56
CA SER A 155 -3.23 9.93 -41.10
C SER A 155 -2.33 10.80 -41.97
N LYS A 156 -1.02 10.89 -41.67
CA LYS A 156 -0.06 11.81 -42.31
C LYS A 156 0.53 11.25 -43.62
N ASN A 157 0.23 10.01 -44.00
CA ASN A 157 0.54 9.47 -45.32
C ASN A 157 -0.18 10.21 -46.49
N ALA A 158 -0.94 11.28 -46.22
CA ALA A 158 -1.58 12.12 -47.25
C ALA A 158 -0.76 13.35 -47.67
N THR A 159 0.03 14.01 -46.80
CA THR A 159 0.74 15.24 -47.19
C THR A 159 1.91 15.60 -46.27
N ASP A 160 3.10 15.54 -46.87
CA ASP A 160 4.31 16.34 -46.67
C ASP A 160 5.11 16.39 -45.35
N SER A 161 6.40 16.54 -45.61
CA SER A 161 7.61 16.41 -44.80
C SER A 161 7.67 17.26 -43.53
N THR A 162 8.04 16.60 -42.42
CA THR A 162 8.94 17.01 -41.31
C THR A 162 8.59 16.15 -40.09
N GLU A 163 9.59 15.53 -39.48
CA GLU A 163 9.56 14.37 -38.56
C GLU A 163 9.46 13.02 -39.27
N GLU A 164 10.62 12.50 -39.66
CA GLU A 164 10.84 11.11 -40.06
C GLU A 164 10.64 10.20 -38.82
N ILE A 165 9.39 10.06 -38.37
CA ILE A 165 9.03 9.03 -37.39
C ILE A 165 9.12 7.71 -38.13
N SER A 166 10.32 7.13 -38.15
CA SER A 166 10.56 5.81 -38.71
C SER A 166 9.60 4.82 -38.05
N MET A 167 8.82 4.10 -38.87
CA MET A 167 7.94 3.00 -38.47
C MET A 167 8.66 2.03 -37.52
N GLN A 168 9.95 1.79 -37.78
CA GLN A 168 10.82 0.94 -36.96
C GLN A 168 11.03 1.50 -35.54
N SER A 169 11.16 2.82 -35.40
CA SER A 169 11.27 3.48 -34.08
C SER A 169 9.97 3.38 -33.28
N LEU A 170 8.82 3.38 -33.97
CA LEU A 170 7.49 3.24 -33.38
C LEU A 170 7.25 1.81 -32.90
N ILE A 171 7.59 0.82 -33.73
CA ILE A 171 7.54 -0.61 -33.41
C ILE A 171 8.44 -0.93 -32.21
N THR A 172 9.67 -0.39 -32.20
CA THR A 172 10.61 -0.61 -31.08
C THR A 172 10.07 -0.03 -29.77
N LYS A 173 9.47 1.16 -29.80
CA LYS A 173 8.84 1.76 -28.61
C LYS A 173 7.61 0.97 -28.15
N HIS A 174 6.79 0.49 -29.07
CA HIS A 174 5.63 -0.35 -28.77
C HIS A 174 6.05 -1.65 -28.06
N GLN A 175 7.03 -2.36 -28.61
CA GLN A 175 7.56 -3.58 -27.98
C GLN A 175 8.17 -3.33 -26.61
N GLN A 176 8.86 -2.20 -26.41
CA GLN A 176 9.36 -1.83 -25.09
C GLN A 176 8.22 -1.54 -24.09
N ILE A 177 7.15 -0.88 -24.52
CA ILE A 177 5.97 -0.62 -23.68
C ILE A 177 5.26 -1.94 -23.33
N ILE A 178 5.09 -2.85 -24.28
CA ILE A 178 4.48 -4.17 -24.03
C ILE A 178 5.27 -4.96 -22.99
N VAL A 179 6.58 -5.13 -23.19
CA VAL A 179 7.45 -5.90 -22.28
C VAL A 179 7.49 -5.25 -20.89
N PHE A 180 7.51 -3.92 -20.83
CA PHE A 180 7.46 -3.17 -19.57
C PHE A 180 6.11 -3.33 -18.86
N SER A 181 5.01 -3.27 -19.60
CA SER A 181 3.66 -3.44 -19.06
C SER A 181 3.45 -4.85 -18.53
N GLU A 182 3.91 -5.88 -19.23
CA GLU A 182 3.82 -7.28 -18.78
C GLU A 182 4.62 -7.52 -17.49
N SER A 183 5.77 -6.85 -17.34
CA SER A 183 6.57 -6.89 -16.10
C SER A 183 5.84 -6.25 -14.92
N ILE A 184 5.09 -5.16 -15.18
CA ILE A 184 4.28 -4.45 -14.18
C ILE A 184 3.02 -5.23 -13.84
N GLU A 185 2.32 -5.79 -14.83
CA GLU A 185 1.12 -6.60 -14.64
C GLU A 185 1.42 -7.83 -13.77
N ASN A 186 2.52 -8.54 -14.03
CA ASN A 186 2.93 -9.67 -13.18
C ASN A 186 3.24 -9.28 -11.73
N LEU A 187 3.89 -8.13 -11.51
CA LEU A 187 4.14 -7.61 -10.16
C LEU A 187 2.83 -7.20 -9.48
N TYR A 188 1.96 -6.53 -10.23
CA TYR A 188 0.67 -6.06 -9.78
C TYR A 188 -0.22 -7.22 -9.33
N THR A 189 -0.37 -8.25 -10.17
CA THR A 189 -1.14 -9.46 -9.85
C THR A 189 -0.63 -10.12 -8.57
N TYR A 190 0.68 -10.17 -8.38
CA TYR A 190 1.27 -10.74 -7.17
C TYR A 190 0.97 -9.91 -5.91
N ILE A 191 1.17 -8.59 -5.97
CA ILE A 191 0.87 -7.67 -4.86
C ILE A 191 -0.63 -7.73 -4.52
N ALA A 192 -1.49 -7.64 -5.53
CA ALA A 192 -2.94 -7.71 -5.37
C ALA A 192 -3.38 -9.03 -4.74
N PHE A 193 -2.79 -10.16 -5.14
CA PHE A 193 -3.09 -11.46 -4.54
C PHE A 193 -2.74 -11.52 -3.05
N MET A 194 -1.52 -11.11 -2.68
CA MET A 194 -1.07 -11.11 -1.28
C MET A 194 -1.90 -10.16 -0.42
N MET A 195 -2.29 -9.02 -0.99
CA MET A 195 -3.15 -8.04 -0.34
C MET A 195 -4.56 -8.59 -0.09
N LEU A 196 -5.22 -9.13 -1.13
CA LEU A 196 -6.56 -9.71 -1.01
C LEU A 196 -6.61 -10.88 -0.02
N LEU A 197 -5.58 -11.72 0.01
CA LEU A 197 -5.48 -12.81 0.99
C LEU A 197 -5.44 -12.28 2.42
N SER A 198 -4.63 -11.24 2.66
CA SER A 198 -4.53 -10.62 3.98
C SER A 198 -5.81 -9.88 4.38
N ASP A 199 -6.41 -9.13 3.47
CA ASP A 199 -7.65 -8.39 3.72
C ASP A 199 -8.78 -9.35 4.07
N THR A 200 -8.85 -10.51 3.39
CA THR A 200 -9.81 -11.57 3.70
C THR A 200 -9.63 -12.06 5.14
N LEU A 201 -8.41 -12.34 5.58
CA LEU A 201 -8.14 -12.80 6.96
C LEU A 201 -8.49 -11.73 8.00
N ILE A 202 -8.20 -10.46 7.72
CA ILE A 202 -8.54 -9.32 8.58
C ILE A 202 -10.07 -9.16 8.66
N ILE A 203 -10.78 -9.24 7.54
CA ILE A 203 -12.25 -9.19 7.49
C ILE A 203 -12.87 -10.34 8.30
N CYS A 204 -12.32 -11.55 8.22
CA CYS A 204 -12.79 -12.68 9.03
C CYS A 204 -12.63 -12.40 10.54
N CYS A 205 -11.48 -11.85 10.96
CA CYS A 205 -11.26 -11.49 12.36
C CYS A 205 -12.18 -10.36 12.82
N LEU A 206 -12.39 -9.36 11.96
CA LEU A 206 -13.31 -8.25 12.20
C LEU A 206 -14.75 -8.74 12.37
N GLY A 207 -15.18 -9.68 11.53
CA GLY A 207 -16.49 -10.33 11.64
C GLY A 207 -16.68 -11.04 12.97
N TYR A 208 -15.65 -11.75 13.45
CA TYR A 208 -15.65 -12.35 14.79
C TYR A 208 -15.82 -11.28 15.88
N VAL A 209 -15.04 -10.18 15.83
CA VAL A 209 -15.15 -9.12 16.84
C VAL A 209 -16.53 -8.49 16.84
N ILE A 210 -17.09 -8.18 15.67
CA ILE A 210 -18.45 -7.64 15.54
C ILE A 210 -19.44 -8.54 16.29
N VAL A 211 -19.43 -9.85 16.04
CA VAL A 211 -20.33 -10.81 16.71
C VAL A 211 -20.12 -10.82 18.21
N THR A 212 -18.88 -10.86 18.70
CA THR A 212 -18.60 -10.91 20.14
C THR A 212 -18.86 -9.58 20.87
N SER A 213 -18.88 -8.46 20.16
CA SER A 213 -19.06 -7.13 20.76
C SER A 213 -20.53 -6.79 21.09
N LEU A 214 -21.50 -7.54 20.53
CA LEU A 214 -22.93 -7.24 20.64
C LEU A 214 -23.48 -7.23 22.07
N ASP A 215 -22.88 -8.02 22.96
CA ASP A 215 -23.31 -8.15 24.36
C ASP A 215 -22.61 -7.14 25.30
N THR A 216 -21.76 -6.24 24.77
CA THR A 216 -20.99 -5.29 25.57
C THR A 216 -21.69 -3.92 25.68
N PRO A 217 -21.54 -3.19 26.81
CA PRO A 217 -22.15 -1.87 26.97
C PRO A 217 -21.61 -0.82 25.97
N ASN A 218 -20.41 -1.05 25.40
CA ASN A 218 -19.78 -0.20 24.38
C ASN A 218 -20.03 -0.70 22.94
N ALA A 219 -20.93 -1.67 22.74
CA ALA A 219 -21.18 -2.33 21.45
C ALA A 219 -21.36 -1.35 20.28
N ALA A 220 -22.13 -0.28 20.46
CA ALA A 220 -22.41 0.68 19.39
C ALA A 220 -21.14 1.39 18.87
N ALA A 221 -20.24 1.79 19.77
CA ALA A 221 -18.99 2.45 19.38
C ALA A 221 -18.04 1.47 18.67
N ILE A 222 -17.93 0.24 19.18
CA ILE A 222 -17.13 -0.83 18.58
C ILE A 222 -17.67 -1.19 17.19
N LEU A 223 -18.99 -1.26 17.03
CA LEU A 223 -19.66 -1.58 15.77
C LEU A 223 -19.42 -0.48 14.73
N VAL A 224 -19.59 0.80 15.09
CA VAL A 224 -19.34 1.92 14.17
C VAL A 224 -17.88 1.91 13.70
N LYS A 225 -16.92 1.77 14.62
CA LYS A 225 -15.48 1.67 14.27
C LYS A 225 -15.22 0.49 13.34
N SER A 226 -15.79 -0.68 13.65
CA SER A 226 -15.61 -1.91 12.85
C SER A 226 -16.22 -1.77 11.45
N VAL A 227 -17.41 -1.18 11.32
CA VAL A 227 -18.07 -0.98 10.02
C VAL A 227 -17.31 0.02 9.16
N LEU A 228 -16.85 1.13 9.73
CA LEU A 228 -16.02 2.11 9.01
C LEU A 228 -14.73 1.47 8.50
N PHE A 229 -14.06 0.68 9.35
CA PHE A 229 -12.86 -0.05 8.99
C PHE A 229 -13.11 -1.08 7.87
N TYR A 230 -14.22 -1.84 7.95
CA TYR A 230 -14.65 -2.75 6.89
C TYR A 230 -14.85 -2.02 5.55
N ILE A 231 -15.54 -0.88 5.55
CA ILE A 231 -15.77 -0.09 4.33
C ILE A 231 -14.43 0.37 3.74
N THR A 232 -13.52 0.89 4.55
CA THR A 232 -12.19 1.33 4.08
C THR A 232 -11.41 0.20 3.42
N MET A 233 -11.34 -0.98 4.07
CA MET A 233 -10.63 -2.13 3.52
C MET A 233 -11.25 -2.63 2.21
N ASN A 234 -12.58 -2.68 2.12
CA ASN A 234 -13.25 -3.08 0.88
C ASN A 234 -13.07 -2.07 -0.25
N LEU A 235 -13.05 -0.76 0.06
CA LEU A 235 -12.76 0.28 -0.92
C LEU A 235 -11.33 0.17 -1.46
N GLU A 236 -10.37 -0.11 -0.58
CA GLU A 236 -8.98 -0.31 -0.97
C GLU A 236 -8.85 -1.50 -1.94
N ALA A 237 -9.36 -2.67 -1.56
CA ALA A 237 -9.39 -3.86 -2.42
C ALA A 237 -10.09 -3.58 -3.77
N PHE A 238 -11.20 -2.85 -3.76
CA PHE A 238 -11.91 -2.45 -4.98
C PHE A 238 -11.06 -1.58 -5.90
N ILE A 239 -10.34 -0.59 -5.36
CA ILE A 239 -9.43 0.27 -6.13
C ILE A 239 -8.32 -0.56 -6.79
N TYR A 240 -7.76 -1.54 -6.08
CA TYR A 240 -6.79 -2.46 -6.66
C TYR A 240 -7.40 -3.34 -7.74
N CYS A 241 -8.54 -3.99 -7.51
CA CYS A 241 -9.16 -4.80 -8.56
C CYS A 241 -9.48 -3.98 -9.81
N LEU A 242 -10.06 -2.79 -9.64
CA LEU A 242 -10.39 -1.86 -10.73
C LEU A 242 -9.15 -1.42 -11.53
N SER A 243 -8.06 -1.08 -10.84
CA SER A 243 -6.83 -0.65 -11.49
C SER A 243 -6.17 -1.79 -12.27
N GLY A 244 -6.28 -3.02 -11.78
CA GLY A 244 -5.81 -4.23 -12.47
C GLY A 244 -6.60 -4.53 -13.74
N GLU A 245 -7.93 -4.53 -13.65
CA GLU A 245 -8.81 -4.71 -14.81
C GLU A 245 -8.58 -3.62 -15.87
N TYR A 246 -8.45 -2.36 -15.44
CA TYR A 246 -8.17 -1.24 -16.35
C TYR A 246 -6.84 -1.44 -17.11
N LEU A 247 -5.77 -1.84 -16.41
CA LEU A 247 -4.48 -2.10 -17.03
C LEU A 247 -4.57 -3.26 -18.04
N SER A 248 -5.18 -4.38 -17.64
CA SER A 248 -5.28 -5.59 -18.49
C SER A 248 -6.15 -5.34 -19.73
N ALA A 249 -7.25 -4.60 -19.60
CA ALA A 249 -8.08 -4.17 -20.72
C ALA A 249 -7.29 -3.30 -21.72
N LYS A 250 -6.44 -2.39 -21.22
CA LYS A 250 -5.66 -1.50 -22.08
C LYS A 250 -4.56 -2.24 -22.85
N VAL A 251 -3.88 -3.18 -22.18
CA VAL A 251 -2.83 -4.01 -22.79
C VAL A 251 -3.40 -4.97 -23.83
N SER A 252 -4.56 -5.58 -23.56
CA SER A 252 -5.20 -6.51 -24.50
C SER A 252 -5.66 -5.83 -25.80
N ILE A 253 -6.20 -4.62 -25.73
CA ILE A 253 -6.60 -3.84 -26.92
C ILE A 253 -5.39 -3.50 -27.80
N GLU A 254 -4.24 -3.17 -27.19
CA GLU A 254 -3.01 -2.93 -27.95
C GLU A 254 -2.45 -4.18 -28.61
N ARG A 255 -2.55 -5.36 -27.99
CA ARG A 255 -2.08 -6.62 -28.60
C ARG A 255 -2.93 -7.08 -29.78
N ALA A 256 -4.20 -6.68 -29.85
CA ALA A 256 -5.13 -7.10 -30.90
C ALA A 256 -5.04 -6.28 -32.21
N ARG A 257 -4.25 -5.21 -32.23
CA ARG A 257 -4.17 -4.22 -33.33
C ARG A 257 -2.81 -4.20 -34.00
#